data_AF-A0A932Q1D8-F1
#
_entry.id   AF-A0A932Q1D8-F1
#
_cell.length_a   1.000
_cell.length_b   1.000
_cell.length_c   1.000
_cell.angle_alpha   90.00
_cell.angle_beta   90.00
_cell.angle_gamma   90.00
#
_symmetry.space_group_name_H-M   'P 1'
#
loop_
_entity.id
_entity.type
_entity.pdbx_description
1 polymer ?
#
loop_
_entity_poly.entity_id
_entity_poly.type
_entity_poly.pdbx_seq_one_letter_code
_entity_poly.pdbx_strand_id
1 'polypeptide(L)'
;MIKTLTLHEDAIPIVKSGLEMKRNALSFNTHQYRARVAAFEEKHKFTSEEFEIKFKSGQLGDNADWFEWEYLLDALRETKRQLELLAGVEL
;
A
#
# COMPACT_ATOMS: atom_id res chain seq x y z
N MET A 1 -9.77 18.04 -10.73
CA MET A 1 -8.94 19.01 -11.50
C MET A 1 -8.02 18.20 -12.37
N ILE A 2 -8.18 18.26 -13.69
CA ILE A 2 -7.32 17.55 -14.65
C ILE A 2 -6.11 18.44 -14.93
N LYS A 3 -4.90 17.88 -14.91
CA LYS A 3 -3.65 18.57 -15.21
C LYS A 3 -3.01 17.94 -16.43
N THR A 4 -2.52 18.76 -17.36
CA THR A 4 -1.90 18.30 -18.60
C THR A 4 -0.40 18.16 -18.43
N LEU A 5 0.19 17.10 -18.98
CA LEU A 5 1.63 16.87 -19.03
C LEU A 5 2.08 16.88 -20.50
N THR A 6 3.07 17.70 -20.85
CA THR A 6 3.64 17.75 -22.21
C THR A 6 4.85 16.82 -22.29
N LEU A 7 4.85 15.90 -23.27
CA LEU A 7 5.89 14.91 -23.49
C LEU A 7 6.33 14.93 -24.96
N HIS A 8 7.58 14.59 -25.22
CA HIS A 8 8.01 14.24 -26.58
C HIS A 8 7.30 12.95 -27.01
N GLU A 9 6.94 12.83 -28.29
CA GLU A 9 6.20 11.67 -28.81
C GLU A 9 6.95 10.35 -28.52
N ASP A 10 8.25 10.32 -28.81
CA ASP A 10 9.12 9.16 -28.51
C ASP A 10 9.23 8.81 -27.01
N ALA A 11 8.90 9.74 -26.12
CA ALA A 11 8.92 9.50 -24.68
C ALA A 11 7.63 8.81 -24.19
N ILE A 12 6.53 8.86 -24.95
CA ILE A 12 5.23 8.29 -24.54
C ILE A 12 5.34 6.79 -24.24
N PRO A 13 5.93 5.94 -25.09
CA PRO A 13 6.07 4.51 -24.80
C PRO A 13 6.91 4.23 -23.55
N ILE A 14 7.94 5.05 -23.32
CA ILE A 14 8.84 4.94 -22.16
C ILE A 14 8.07 5.27 -20.88
N VAL A 15 7.30 6.36 -20.87
CA VAL A 15 6.49 6.76 -19.72
C VAL A 15 5.40 5.71 -19.44
N LYS A 16 4.70 5.23 -20.48
CA LYS A 16 3.72 4.15 -20.34
C LYS A 16 4.33 2.90 -19.70
N SER A 17 5.48 2.45 -20.21
CA SER A 17 6.19 1.29 -19.66
C SER A 17 6.58 1.50 -18.19
N GLY A 18 7.09 2.67 -17.83
CA GLY A 18 7.44 3.00 -16.44
C GLY A 18 6.23 2.97 -15.50
N LEU A 19 5.06 3.47 -15.94
CA LEU A 19 3.82 3.41 -15.16
C LEU A 19 3.33 1.97 -14.99
N GLU A 20 3.37 1.14 -16.04
CA GLU A 20 3.01 -0.28 -15.94
C GLU A 20 3.94 -1.02 -14.97
N MET A 21 5.25 -0.80 -15.07
CA MET A 21 6.23 -1.41 -14.15
C MET A 21 5.94 -1.01 -12.70
N LYS A 22 5.64 0.26 -12.45
CA LYS A 22 5.25 0.73 -11.11
C LYS A 22 3.95 0.10 -10.63
N ARG A 23 2.93 -0.02 -11.49
CA ARG A 23 1.66 -0.68 -11.17
C ARG A 23 1.87 -2.14 -10.78
N ASN A 24 2.67 -2.87 -11.55
CA ASN A 24 2.99 -4.27 -11.27
C ASN A 24 3.74 -4.43 -9.94
N ALA A 25 4.73 -3.58 -9.66
CA ALA A 25 5.46 -3.60 -8.40
C ALA A 25 4.54 -3.31 -7.20
N LEU A 26 3.65 -2.31 -7.31
CA LEU A 26 2.70 -1.98 -6.25
C LEU A 26 1.67 -3.08 -6.02
N SER A 27 1.18 -3.71 -7.08
CA SER A 27 0.25 -4.85 -7.00
C SER A 27 0.88 -6.03 -6.30
N PHE A 28 2.13 -6.37 -6.64
CA PHE A 28 2.90 -7.41 -5.97
C PHE A 28 3.09 -7.08 -4.48
N ASN A 29 3.55 -5.88 -4.15
CA ASN A 29 3.75 -5.45 -2.76
C ASN A 29 2.45 -5.46 -1.95
N THR A 30 1.34 -5.02 -2.53
CA THR A 30 0.01 -5.05 -1.90
C THR A 30 -0.40 -6.47 -1.55
N HIS A 31 -0.14 -7.44 -2.43
CA HIS A 31 -0.40 -8.85 -2.16
C HIS A 31 0.45 -9.37 -0.99
N GLN A 32 1.76 -9.08 -1.00
CA GLN A 32 2.68 -9.49 0.06
C GLN A 32 2.31 -8.88 1.42
N TYR A 33 1.99 -7.58 1.48
CA TYR A 33 1.56 -6.93 2.71
C TYR A 33 0.25 -7.50 3.23
N ARG A 34 -0.73 -7.77 2.35
CA ARG A 34 -1.98 -8.39 2.74
C ARG A 34 -1.77 -9.78 3.37
N ALA A 35 -0.90 -10.60 2.79
CA ALA A 35 -0.58 -11.91 3.34
C ALA A 35 0.05 -11.81 4.75
N ARG A 36 0.98 -10.86 4.94
CA ARG A 36 1.60 -10.64 6.25
C ARG A 36 0.60 -10.10 7.29
N VAL A 37 -0.26 -9.16 6.91
CA VAL A 37 -1.33 -8.66 7.77
C VAL A 37 -2.26 -9.80 8.21
N ALA A 38 -2.66 -10.68 7.29
CA ALA A 38 -3.50 -11.82 7.62
C ALA A 38 -2.81 -12.78 8.62
N ALA A 39 -1.49 -12.97 8.51
CA ALA A 39 -0.72 -13.77 9.47
C ALA A 39 -0.70 -13.13 10.87
N PHE A 40 -0.64 -11.80 10.96
CA PHE A 40 -0.77 -11.10 12.25
C PHE A 40 -2.18 -11.22 12.84
N GLU A 41 -3.22 -11.07 12.02
CA GLU A 41 -4.62 -11.27 12.44
C GLU A 41 -4.83 -12.69 13.00
N GLU A 42 -4.27 -13.69 12.32
CA GLU A 42 -4.33 -15.08 12.77
C GLU A 42 -3.52 -15.33 14.05
N LYS A 43 -2.31 -14.75 14.17
CA LYS A 43 -1.42 -14.91 15.33
C LYS A 43 -2.03 -14.32 16.59
N HIS A 44 -2.60 -13.12 16.49
CA HIS A 44 -3.04 -12.35 17.65
C HIS A 44 -4.55 -12.41 17.90
N LYS A 45 -5.31 -13.04 17.01
CA LYS A 45 -6.76 -13.30 17.15
C LYS A 45 -7.62 -12.03 17.26
N PHE A 46 -7.22 -10.97 16.55
CA PHE A 46 -8.04 -9.79 16.34
C PHE A 46 -7.84 -9.25 14.93
N THR A 47 -8.85 -8.55 14.41
CA THR A 47 -8.78 -7.93 13.09
C THR A 47 -7.83 -6.73 13.09
N SER A 48 -7.38 -6.29 11.92
CA SER A 48 -6.59 -5.07 11.78
C SER A 48 -7.31 -3.83 12.33
N GLU A 49 -8.64 -3.79 12.29
CA GLU A 49 -9.44 -2.69 12.84
C GLU A 49 -9.38 -2.68 14.38
N GLU A 50 -9.54 -3.85 14.99
CA GLU A 50 -9.40 -4.02 16.44
C GLU A 50 -7.98 -3.73 16.92
N PHE A 51 -6.98 -4.18 16.14
CA PHE A 51 -5.57 -3.85 16.37
C PHE A 51 -5.36 -2.34 16.44
N GLU A 52 -5.81 -1.60 15.43
CA GLU A 52 -5.58 -0.15 15.36
C GLU A 52 -6.20 0.60 16.54
N ILE A 53 -7.39 0.18 16.99
CA ILE A 53 -8.04 0.75 18.19
C ILE A 53 -7.19 0.49 19.44
N LYS A 54 -6.72 -0.74 19.63
CA LYS A 54 -5.91 -1.13 20.80
C LYS A 54 -4.52 -0.48 20.78
N PHE A 55 -3.90 -0.38 19.61
CA PHE A 55 -2.60 0.26 19.41
C PHE A 55 -2.67 1.75 19.73
N LYS A 56 -3.65 2.47 19.16
CA LYS A 56 -3.84 3.91 19.39
C LYS A 56 -4.23 4.26 20.82
N SER A 57 -4.89 3.35 21.53
CA SER A 57 -5.22 3.53 22.95
C SER A 57 -4.10 3.16 23.91
N GLY A 58 -2.95 2.68 23.40
CA GLY A 58 -1.81 2.27 24.24
C GLY A 58 -2.08 1.00 25.07
N GLN A 59 -3.10 0.22 24.71
CA GLN A 59 -3.44 -1.04 25.40
C GLN A 59 -2.50 -2.18 25.03
N LEU A 60 -1.83 -2.05 23.88
CA LEU A 60 -0.81 -2.96 23.41
C LEU A 60 0.52 -2.44 23.97
N GLY A 61 1.07 -3.11 24.99
CA GLY A 61 2.38 -2.77 25.57
C GLY A 61 3.52 -2.87 24.54
N ASP A 62 4.77 -2.90 24.97
CA ASP A 62 5.90 -2.62 24.06
C ASP A 62 6.41 -3.81 23.22
N ASN A 63 5.53 -4.70 22.75
CA ASN A 63 5.95 -5.78 21.86
C ASN A 63 6.27 -5.22 20.45
N ALA A 64 7.45 -5.57 19.93
CA ALA A 64 7.90 -5.21 18.59
C ALA A 64 6.91 -5.64 17.48
N ASP A 65 6.18 -6.75 17.70
CA ASP A 65 5.14 -7.23 16.79
C ASP A 65 4.10 -6.14 16.45
N TRP A 66 3.76 -5.26 17.39
CA TRP A 66 2.76 -4.23 17.16
C TRP A 66 3.26 -3.14 16.21
N PHE A 67 4.51 -2.73 16.36
CA PHE A 67 5.12 -1.75 15.46
C PHE A 67 5.30 -2.32 14.05
N GLU A 68 5.65 -3.61 13.94
CA GLU A 68 5.71 -4.25 12.63
C GLU A 68 4.34 -4.32 11.96
N TRP A 69 3.29 -4.66 12.71
CA TRP A 69 1.94 -4.71 12.18
C TRP A 69 1.42 -3.33 11.77
N GLU A 70 1.63 -2.30 12.59
CA GLU A 70 1.27 -0.92 12.23
C GLU A 70 1.96 -0.48 10.93
N TYR A 71 3.26 -0.73 10.82
CA TYR A 71 4.03 -0.43 9.61
C TYR A 71 3.45 -1.14 8.39
N LEU A 72 3.05 -2.42 8.52
CA LEU A 72 2.46 -3.18 7.42
C LEU A 72 1.10 -2.63 6.99
N LEU A 73 0.27 -2.19 7.93
CA LEU A 73 -1.01 -1.56 7.60
C LEU A 73 -0.82 -0.25 6.86
N ASP A 74 0.14 0.57 7.29
CA ASP A 74 0.49 1.82 6.61
C ASP A 74 1.06 1.57 5.23
N ALA A 75 1.98 0.61 5.09
CA ALA A 75 2.50 0.22 3.79
C ALA A 75 1.39 -0.29 2.85
N LEU A 76 0.45 -1.09 3.36
CA LEU A 76 -0.69 -1.60 2.59
C LEU A 76 -1.65 -0.48 2.16
N ARG A 77 -1.91 0.50 3.04
CA ARG A 77 -2.73 1.68 2.73
C ARG A 77 -2.07 2.52 1.64
N GLU A 78 -0.78 2.78 1.78
CA GLU A 78 -0.05 3.61 0.83
C GLU A 78 0.07 2.94 -0.54
N THR A 79 0.32 1.63 -0.62
CA THR A 79 0.39 0.95 -1.93
C THR A 79 -0.97 0.92 -2.63
N LYS A 80 -2.07 0.72 -1.89
CA LYS A 80 -3.43 0.82 -2.45
C LYS A 80 -3.72 2.23 -2.96
N ARG A 81 -3.41 3.26 -2.17
CA ARG A 81 -3.58 4.66 -2.57
C ARG A 81 -2.79 4.99 -3.84
N GLN A 82 -1.55 4.52 -3.96
CA GLN A 82 -0.76 4.72 -5.19
C GLN A 82 -1.35 3.97 -6.39
N LEU A 83 -1.87 2.76 -6.21
CA LEU A 83 -2.57 2.02 -7.28
C LEU A 83 -3.82 2.77 -7.76
N GLU A 84 -4.61 3.32 -6.85
CA GLU A 84 -5.79 4.13 -7.17
C GLU A 84 -5.41 5.38 -7.97
N LEU A 85 -4.33 6.07 -7.59
CA LEU A 85 -3.81 7.20 -8.36
C LEU A 85 -3.38 6.79 -9.77
N LEU A 86 -2.68 5.65 -9.90
CA LEU A 86 -2.24 5.13 -11.20
C LEU A 86 -3.40 4.59 -12.07
N ALA A 87 -4.53 4.24 -11.48
CA ALA A 87 -5.74 3.85 -12.22
C ALA A 87 -6.40 5.05 -12.90
N GLY A 88 -6.20 6.25 -12.35
CA GLY A 88 -6.69 7.51 -12.95
C GLY A 88 -5.72 8.16 -13.95
N VAL A 89 -4.60 7.52 -14.28
CA VAL A 89 -3.64 8.03 -15.28
C VAL A 89 -3.97 7.45 -16.65
N GLU A 90 -4.35 8.33 -17.57
CA GLU A 90 -4.55 8.04 -18.99
C GLU A 90 -3.48 8.79 -19.79
N LEU A 91 -2.74 8.06 -20.64
CA LEU A 91 -1.66 8.58 -21.50
C LEU A 91 -1.86 8.16 -22.95
#